data_AF-A0A6M4BFA2-F1
#
_entry.id   AF-A0A6M4BFA2-F1
#
_cell.length_a   1.000
_cell.length_b   1.000
_cell.length_c   1.000
_cell.angle_alpha   90.00
_cell.angle_beta   90.00
_cell.angle_gamma   90.00
#
_symmetry.space_group_name_H-M   'P 1'
#
loop_
_entity.id
_entity.type
_entity.pdbx_description
1 polymer ?
#
loop_
_entity_poly.entity_id
_entity_poly.type
_entity_poly.pdbx_seq_one_letter_code
_entity_poly.pdbx_strand_id
1 'polypeptide(L)'
;GEGPNAEVLKQIEIEEMEAKKKKRKRASGLSSMKKIFENKEKIADVQELQEEKLRQERMSKKAKLEEIRHEKHDVKSFTYNSFDANHMRSKSSIIMCSGEWRDQLHPLVESWDWEAFEKEVMDEQIVPKVTMLPTPLKITPYHCEAEIYDVDRNINDVSVPLENVPCVNPLKPIKTRPSDTIICGVKEISKERLNETLDVTEKLMEQNKIDMLPTLKNLPYIVKNIKKGKREKIAKISGLSLDINKAKKFIPGQLVNTPQGPIFVPGQTVETPEGPVFVPGLSVNTPAGPGLIPGYIVTNENTNEPFFLAGQVLQTTNGNEFVCGQAMKNKDDSHRFIEGQTVLSEEGLKFIPGKVINTGSEEVFVPGQTIMTPDGAQFVPGQTVTEPSGITF
;
A
#
# COMPACT_ATOMS: atom_id res chain seq x y z
N GLY A 1 59.25 -1.14 67.05
CA GLY A 1 60.50 -0.96 66.31
C GLY A 1 60.21 -0.08 65.14
N GLU A 2 60.80 1.10 65.11
CA GLU A 2 60.59 2.12 64.09
C GLU A 2 60.98 1.58 62.71
N GLY A 3 60.12 1.83 61.72
CA GLY A 3 60.32 1.39 60.33
C GLY A 3 61.51 2.08 59.65
N PRO A 4 61.94 1.57 58.49
CA PRO A 4 63.18 1.98 57.84
C PRO A 4 63.23 3.48 57.55
N ASN A 5 64.38 4.06 57.91
CA ASN A 5 64.65 5.49 57.96
C ASN A 5 64.48 6.18 56.60
N ALA A 6 63.84 7.35 56.58
CA ALA A 6 63.43 8.10 55.39
C ALA A 6 64.59 8.49 54.45
N GLU A 7 65.83 8.43 54.94
CA GLU A 7 67.03 8.64 54.14
C GLU A 7 67.28 7.55 53.10
N VAL A 8 66.97 6.28 53.42
CA VAL A 8 67.22 5.15 52.52
C VAL A 8 66.27 5.18 51.31
N LEU A 9 65.02 5.61 51.52
CA LEU A 9 64.04 5.79 50.45
C LEU A 9 64.43 6.91 49.48
N LYS A 10 64.98 8.02 50.00
CA LYS A 10 65.46 9.13 49.17
C LYS A 10 66.65 8.73 48.30
N GLN A 11 67.54 7.87 48.81
CA GLN A 11 68.70 7.40 48.05
C GLN A 11 68.29 6.53 46.85
N ILE A 12 67.31 5.63 47.05
CA ILE A 12 66.75 4.78 45.99
C ILE A 12 66.06 5.63 44.92
N GLU A 13 65.32 6.67 45.31
CA GLU A 13 64.60 7.56 44.40
C GLU A 13 65.57 8.41 43.55
N ILE A 14 66.69 8.84 44.12
CA ILE A 14 67.74 9.58 43.40
C ILE A 14 68.43 8.69 42.36
N GLU A 15 68.74 7.43 42.71
CA GLU A 15 69.41 6.48 41.83
C GLU A 15 68.50 6.06 40.65
N GLU A 16 67.20 5.88 40.90
CA GLU A 16 66.20 5.61 39.86
C GLU A 16 66.03 6.81 38.89
N MET A 17 66.08 8.03 39.42
CA MET A 17 66.03 9.26 38.63
C MET A 17 67.27 9.46 37.76
N GLU A 18 68.46 9.04 38.22
CA GLU A 18 69.68 9.09 37.43
C GLU A 18 69.68 8.05 36.29
N ALA A 19 69.15 6.85 36.54
CA ALA A 19 68.98 5.82 35.51
C ALA A 19 68.00 6.27 34.40
N LYS A 20 66.89 6.94 34.77
CA LYS A 20 65.94 7.55 33.81
C LYS A 20 66.59 8.68 33.00
N LYS A 21 67.46 9.50 33.61
CA LYS A 21 68.21 10.55 32.90
C LYS A 21 69.22 9.97 31.90
N LYS A 22 69.90 8.86 32.22
CA LYS A 22 70.81 8.17 31.29
C LYS A 22 70.08 7.56 30.07
N LYS A 23 68.87 7.01 30.25
CA LYS A 23 68.03 6.53 29.13
C LYS A 23 67.55 7.65 28.21
N ARG A 24 67.24 8.84 28.75
CA ARG A 24 66.85 10.02 27.96
C ARG A 24 67.99 10.61 27.11
N LYS A 25 69.26 10.47 27.53
CA LYS A 25 70.41 11.01 26.78
C LYS A 25 70.68 10.32 25.43
N ARG A 26 70.15 9.12 25.18
CA ARG A 26 70.29 8.42 23.89
C ARG A 26 69.17 8.71 22.87
N ALA A 27 68.17 9.53 23.22
CA ALA A 27 67.01 9.82 22.35
C ALA A 27 66.87 11.32 21.99
N SER A 28 67.95 12.10 22.13
CA SER A 28 67.96 13.56 22.00
C SER A 28 67.78 14.09 20.56
N GLY A 29 67.65 13.22 19.55
CA GLY A 29 67.53 13.61 18.13
C GLY A 29 66.11 13.65 17.56
N LEU A 30 65.08 13.13 18.25
CA LEU A 30 63.72 12.97 17.71
C LEU A 30 62.63 13.69 18.52
N SER A 31 63.00 14.46 19.55
CA SER A 31 62.05 15.00 20.54
C SER A 31 61.25 16.22 20.07
N SER A 32 61.67 16.94 19.03
CA SER A 32 60.98 18.18 18.61
C SER A 32 59.75 17.88 17.76
N MET A 33 59.87 16.99 16.76
CA MET A 33 58.75 16.62 15.87
C MET A 33 57.63 15.88 16.61
N LYS A 34 57.97 14.97 17.54
CA LYS A 34 56.97 14.25 18.32
C LYS A 34 56.14 15.18 19.21
N LYS A 35 56.79 16.14 19.89
CA LYS A 35 56.08 17.16 20.70
C LYS A 35 55.20 18.08 19.85
N ILE A 36 55.60 18.40 18.62
CA ILE A 36 54.80 19.22 17.71
C ILE A 36 53.53 18.46 17.28
N PHE A 37 53.65 17.18 16.96
CA PHE A 37 52.49 16.34 16.62
C PHE A 37 51.55 16.17 17.82
N GLU A 38 52.09 15.84 18.99
CA GLU A 38 51.32 15.64 20.22
C GLU A 38 50.59 16.92 20.67
N ASN A 39 51.19 18.10 20.47
CA ASN A 39 50.52 19.38 20.71
C ASN A 39 49.47 19.68 19.63
N LYS A 40 49.72 19.37 18.36
CA LYS A 40 48.73 19.58 17.29
C LYS A 40 47.51 18.67 17.46
N GLU A 41 47.71 17.42 17.86
CA GLU A 41 46.66 16.45 18.14
C GLU A 41 45.79 16.91 19.32
N LYS A 42 46.41 17.35 20.42
CA LYS A 42 45.67 17.93 21.55
C LYS A 42 44.89 19.19 21.20
N ILE A 43 45.42 20.03 20.31
CA ILE A 43 44.70 21.23 19.85
C ILE A 43 43.52 20.82 18.96
N ALA A 44 43.68 19.82 18.09
CA ALA A 44 42.61 19.30 17.25
C ALA A 44 41.49 18.66 18.09
N ASP A 45 41.82 17.84 19.09
CA ASP A 45 40.84 17.23 20.00
C ASP A 45 40.04 18.27 20.77
N VAL A 46 40.70 19.34 21.25
CA VAL A 46 40.02 20.45 21.94
C VAL A 46 39.09 21.21 20.99
N GLN A 47 39.49 21.35 19.72
CA GLN A 47 38.71 22.04 18.70
C GLN A 47 37.48 21.21 18.30
N GLU A 48 37.62 19.90 18.16
CA GLU A 48 36.52 18.96 17.90
C GLU A 48 35.52 18.92 19.07
N LEU A 49 36.00 18.87 20.31
CA LEU A 49 35.15 18.96 21.52
C LEU A 49 34.40 20.30 21.62
N GLN A 50 35.01 21.41 21.20
CA GLN A 50 34.34 22.70 21.16
C GLN A 50 33.28 22.75 20.06
N GLU A 51 33.56 22.18 18.89
CA GLU A 51 32.62 22.10 17.77
C GLU A 51 31.43 21.19 18.11
N GLU A 52 31.66 20.08 18.80
CA GLU A 52 30.61 19.17 19.24
C GLU A 52 29.73 19.80 20.33
N LYS A 53 30.32 20.56 21.27
CA LYS A 53 29.55 21.38 22.22
C LYS A 53 28.68 22.43 21.52
N LEU A 54 29.23 23.13 20.52
CA LEU A 54 28.47 24.10 19.73
C LEU A 54 27.34 23.42 18.94
N ARG A 55 27.58 22.21 18.44
CA ARG A 55 26.55 21.40 17.74
C ARG A 55 25.44 20.99 18.70
N GLN A 56 25.76 20.51 19.89
CA GLN A 56 24.77 20.19 20.93
C GLN A 56 24.02 21.45 21.40
N GLU A 57 24.68 22.60 21.51
CA GLU A 57 24.03 23.86 21.84
C GLU A 57 23.08 24.32 20.73
N ARG A 58 23.44 24.17 19.46
CA ARG A 58 22.54 24.44 18.32
C ARG A 58 21.33 23.50 18.32
N MET A 59 21.54 22.22 18.57
CA MET A 59 20.47 21.22 18.65
C MET A 59 19.51 21.50 19.81
N SER A 60 20.04 21.81 20.99
CA SER A 60 19.22 22.15 22.17
C SER A 60 18.50 23.49 22.00
N LYS A 61 19.11 24.50 21.38
CA LYS A 61 18.45 25.76 21.02
C LYS A 61 17.34 25.54 19.99
N LYS A 62 17.57 24.67 19.00
CA LYS A 62 16.55 24.30 18.00
C LYS A 62 15.38 23.57 18.68
N ALA A 63 15.66 22.58 19.53
CA ALA A 63 14.64 21.85 20.27
C ALA A 63 13.83 22.77 21.21
N LYS A 64 14.49 23.66 21.97
CA LYS A 64 13.81 24.66 22.80
C LYS A 64 12.98 25.65 21.98
N LEU A 65 13.47 26.07 20.81
CA LEU A 65 12.71 26.93 19.90
C LEU A 65 11.48 26.21 19.35
N GLU A 66 11.59 24.91 19.09
CA GLU A 66 10.53 24.05 18.60
C GLU A 66 9.49 23.75 19.69
N GLU A 67 9.94 23.52 20.93
CA GLU A 67 9.10 23.38 22.13
C GLU A 67 8.34 24.68 22.42
N ILE A 68 9.01 25.85 22.40
CA ILE A 68 8.38 27.17 22.52
C ILE A 68 7.40 27.43 21.36
N ARG A 69 7.67 26.92 20.15
CA ARG A 69 6.74 27.03 19.01
C ARG A 69 5.49 26.17 19.21
N HIS A 70 5.62 24.98 19.79
CA HIS A 70 4.49 24.09 20.08
C HIS A 70 3.68 24.59 21.28
N GLU A 71 4.34 25.16 22.30
CA GLU A 71 3.70 25.75 23.48
C GLU A 71 2.96 27.06 23.15
N LYS A 72 3.47 27.86 22.19
CA LYS A 72 2.75 29.04 21.64
C LYS A 72 1.65 28.69 20.63
N HIS A 73 1.52 27.43 20.25
CA HIS A 73 0.36 26.92 19.51
C HIS A 73 -0.83 26.67 20.44
N ASP A 74 -0.96 27.46 21.51
CA ASP A 74 -2.23 27.73 22.15
C ASP A 74 -3.14 28.38 21.11
N VAL A 75 -3.88 27.53 20.40
CA VAL A 75 -4.93 27.93 19.47
C VAL A 75 -5.92 28.74 20.31
N LYS A 76 -5.84 30.07 20.24
CA LYS A 76 -6.88 30.94 20.77
C LYS A 76 -8.18 30.51 20.11
N SER A 77 -9.01 29.79 20.86
CA SER A 77 -10.31 29.34 20.42
C SER A 77 -11.23 30.55 20.38
N PHE A 78 -11.44 31.09 19.17
CA PHE A 78 -12.39 32.18 18.97
C PHE A 78 -13.80 31.62 19.06
N THR A 79 -14.61 32.18 19.95
CA THR A 79 -16.04 31.89 20.01
C THR A 79 -16.75 32.60 18.85
N TYR A 80 -17.69 31.92 18.21
CA TYR A 80 -18.42 32.42 17.03
C TYR A 80 -19.17 33.75 17.26
N ASN A 81 -19.39 34.12 18.53
CA ASN A 81 -20.05 35.36 18.95
C ASN A 81 -19.09 36.53 19.23
N SER A 82 -17.78 36.33 19.19
CA SER A 82 -16.79 37.41 19.36
C SER A 82 -15.95 37.57 18.09
N PHE A 83 -16.62 37.86 16.98
CA PHE A 83 -15.95 38.20 15.72
C PHE A 83 -15.64 39.70 15.71
N ASP A 84 -14.40 40.06 16.04
CA ASP A 84 -13.88 41.40 15.81
C ASP A 84 -13.23 41.43 14.41
N ALA A 85 -13.92 42.06 13.46
CA ALA A 85 -13.46 42.19 12.09
C ALA A 85 -12.10 42.93 12.01
N ASN A 86 -11.82 43.87 12.92
CA ASN A 86 -10.54 44.56 12.95
C ASN A 86 -9.41 43.66 13.48
N HIS A 87 -9.70 42.75 14.41
CA HIS A 87 -8.74 41.78 14.93
C HIS A 87 -8.41 40.65 13.94
N MET A 88 -9.42 40.16 13.20
CA MET A 88 -9.25 39.07 12.21
C MET A 88 -8.55 39.53 10.91
N ARG A 89 -8.42 40.83 10.67
CA ARG A 89 -7.71 41.45 9.54
C ARG A 89 -6.19 41.52 9.71
N SER A 90 -5.65 41.22 10.91
CA SER A 90 -4.20 41.25 11.12
C SER A 90 -3.53 40.04 10.46
N LYS A 91 -2.36 40.23 9.82
CA LYS A 91 -1.56 39.10 9.27
C LYS A 91 -1.35 37.99 10.32
N SER A 92 -1.18 38.37 11.59
CA SER A 92 -1.02 37.44 12.71
C SER A 92 -2.24 36.59 13.04
N SER A 93 -3.47 37.02 12.77
CA SER A 93 -4.69 36.27 13.11
C SER A 93 -5.05 35.24 12.04
N ILE A 94 -4.79 35.53 10.75
CA ILE A 94 -4.88 34.55 9.65
C ILE A 94 -3.85 33.42 9.83
N ILE A 95 -2.65 33.75 10.33
CA ILE A 95 -1.55 32.79 10.60
C ILE A 95 -1.90 31.74 11.68
N MET A 96 -2.91 32.00 12.53
CA MET A 96 -3.29 31.11 13.64
C MET A 96 -4.33 30.05 13.24
N CYS A 97 -4.90 30.11 12.04
CA CYS A 97 -5.81 29.10 11.51
C CYS A 97 -5.01 27.92 10.94
N SER A 98 -4.53 27.03 11.82
CA SER A 98 -3.82 25.78 11.53
C SER A 98 -2.46 25.91 10.83
N GLY A 99 -1.47 25.14 11.31
CA GLY A 99 -0.05 25.31 10.97
C GLY A 99 0.35 25.04 9.52
N GLU A 100 -0.54 24.44 8.71
CA GLU A 100 -0.23 23.87 7.39
C GLU A 100 -0.52 24.84 6.21
N TRP A 101 -1.15 25.99 6.45
CA TRP A 101 -1.58 26.89 5.37
C TRP A 101 -0.50 27.90 4.92
N ARG A 102 0.68 27.91 5.56
CA ARG A 102 1.74 28.91 5.30
C ARG A 102 2.20 28.93 3.85
N ASP A 103 2.26 27.76 3.21
CA ASP A 103 2.75 27.65 1.83
C ASP A 103 1.69 28.02 0.79
N GLN A 104 0.40 28.07 1.19
CA GLN A 104 -0.71 28.52 0.34
C GLN A 104 -1.11 30.00 0.57
N LEU A 105 -0.48 30.69 1.53
CA LEU A 105 -0.79 32.08 1.86
C LEU A 105 -0.16 33.09 0.89
N HIS A 106 1.02 32.80 0.32
CA HIS A 106 1.68 33.72 -0.62
C HIS A 106 0.82 34.02 -1.86
N PRO A 107 0.22 33.01 -2.53
CA PRO A 107 -0.69 33.24 -3.65
C PRO A 107 -1.95 34.01 -3.26
N LEU A 108 -2.53 33.74 -2.07
CA LEU A 108 -3.78 34.36 -1.61
C LEU A 108 -3.60 35.83 -1.24
N VAL A 109 -2.46 36.19 -0.63
CA VAL A 109 -2.16 37.56 -0.23
C VAL A 109 -1.83 38.45 -1.43
N GLU A 110 -1.24 37.89 -2.49
CA GLU A 110 -0.91 38.62 -3.72
C GLU A 110 -2.10 38.74 -4.69
N SER A 111 -3.03 37.79 -4.68
CA SER A 111 -4.18 37.78 -5.61
C SER A 111 -5.40 38.54 -5.11
N TRP A 112 -5.47 38.85 -3.81
CA TRP A 112 -6.61 39.54 -3.23
C TRP A 112 -6.32 41.03 -3.03
N ASP A 113 -7.09 41.88 -3.69
CA ASP A 113 -7.04 43.33 -3.49
C ASP A 113 -7.78 43.70 -2.19
N TRP A 114 -7.03 43.76 -1.10
CA TRP A 114 -7.55 44.11 0.21
C TRP A 114 -8.05 45.57 0.28
N GLU A 115 -7.49 46.48 -0.51
CA GLU A 115 -7.91 47.89 -0.55
C GLU A 115 -9.27 48.04 -1.23
N ALA A 116 -9.55 47.25 -2.26
CA ALA A 116 -10.87 47.17 -2.88
C ALA A 116 -11.92 46.60 -1.90
N PHE A 117 -11.58 45.52 -1.18
CA PHE A 117 -12.46 44.94 -0.16
C PHE A 117 -12.75 45.92 0.99
N GLU A 118 -11.77 46.70 1.45
CA GLU A 118 -11.95 47.71 2.50
C GLU A 118 -12.88 48.85 2.10
N LYS A 119 -12.90 49.24 0.82
CA LYS A 119 -13.83 50.26 0.30
C LYS A 119 -15.26 49.75 0.12
N GLU A 120 -15.45 48.45 -0.09
CA GLU A 120 -16.77 47.85 -0.27
C GLU A 120 -17.47 47.56 1.08
N VAL A 121 -16.70 47.37 2.15
CA VAL A 121 -17.22 47.12 3.51
C VAL A 121 -17.32 48.45 4.29
N MET A 122 -18.18 49.35 3.83
CA MET A 122 -18.44 50.65 4.49
C MET A 122 -19.56 50.61 5.54
N ASP A 123 -20.17 49.44 5.78
CA ASP A 123 -21.24 49.28 6.77
C ASP A 123 -20.75 48.49 8.00
N GLU A 124 -20.66 49.16 9.14
CA GLU A 124 -20.16 48.65 10.43
C GLU A 124 -21.09 47.65 11.15
N GLN A 125 -22.00 46.98 10.44
CA GLN A 125 -22.83 45.93 11.02
C GLN A 125 -22.74 44.65 10.21
N ILE A 126 -21.60 43.97 10.34
CA ILE A 126 -21.48 42.56 9.96
C ILE A 126 -22.28 41.74 10.98
N VAL A 127 -23.56 41.52 10.70
CA VAL A 127 -24.37 40.58 11.47
C VAL A 127 -23.97 39.17 11.04
N PRO A 128 -23.38 38.34 11.91
CA PRO A 128 -23.04 36.97 11.54
C PRO A 128 -24.31 36.22 11.15
N LYS A 129 -24.38 35.75 9.89
CA LYS A 129 -25.49 34.89 9.43
C LYS A 129 -25.53 33.55 10.18
N VAL A 130 -24.42 33.15 10.78
CA VAL A 130 -24.29 31.93 11.57
C VAL A 130 -24.41 32.29 13.05
N THR A 131 -25.58 32.01 13.63
CA THR A 131 -25.92 32.30 15.02
C THR A 131 -25.60 31.14 15.98
N MET A 132 -25.10 30.02 15.45
CA MET A 132 -24.73 28.84 16.22
C MET A 132 -23.70 28.02 15.45
N LEU A 133 -22.63 27.58 16.13
CA LEU A 133 -21.72 26.59 15.55
C LEU A 133 -22.47 25.27 15.30
N PRO A 134 -22.18 24.56 14.21
CA PRO A 134 -22.75 23.23 14.00
C PRO A 134 -22.34 22.34 15.17
N THR A 135 -23.31 21.70 15.82
CA THR A 135 -23.04 20.76 16.91
C THR A 135 -22.22 19.60 16.35
N PRO A 136 -21.02 19.31 16.90
CA PRO A 136 -20.25 18.16 16.48
C PRO A 136 -21.08 16.89 16.66
N LEU A 137 -21.33 16.18 15.56
CA LEU A 137 -22.03 14.91 15.62
C LEU A 137 -21.07 13.87 16.19
N LYS A 138 -21.38 13.34 17.37
CA LYS A 138 -20.67 12.18 17.92
C LYS A 138 -21.12 10.94 17.17
N ILE A 139 -20.39 10.60 16.12
CA ILE A 139 -20.58 9.35 15.37
C ILE A 139 -19.74 8.25 16.00
N THR A 140 -20.34 7.07 16.20
CA THR A 140 -19.61 5.87 16.59
C THR A 140 -19.01 5.24 15.32
N PRO A 141 -17.68 5.03 15.24
CA PRO A 141 -17.07 4.41 14.07
C PRO A 141 -17.61 2.99 13.84
N TYR A 142 -18.02 2.69 12.61
CA TYR A 142 -18.37 1.34 12.22
C TYR A 142 -17.08 0.52 12.08
N HIS A 143 -16.94 -0.52 12.91
CA HIS A 143 -15.80 -1.42 12.83
C HIS A 143 -16.13 -2.53 11.83
N CYS A 144 -15.44 -2.51 10.69
CA CYS A 144 -15.58 -3.56 9.68
C CYS A 144 -14.80 -4.78 10.15
N GLU A 145 -15.36 -5.97 9.95
CA GLU A 145 -14.61 -7.21 10.12
C GLU A 145 -13.45 -7.24 9.12
N ALA A 146 -12.24 -7.42 9.63
CA ALA A 146 -11.01 -7.41 8.87
C ALA A 146 -10.32 -8.75 9.06
N GLU A 147 -10.12 -9.47 7.97
CA GLU A 147 -9.47 -10.76 7.93
C GLU A 147 -8.23 -10.66 7.03
N ILE A 148 -7.23 -11.49 7.33
CA ILE A 148 -6.05 -11.65 6.50
C ILE A 148 -6.11 -13.04 5.92
N TYR A 149 -6.10 -13.10 4.61
CA TYR A 149 -6.18 -14.37 3.90
C TYR A 149 -4.79 -14.92 3.65
N ASP A 150 -4.62 -16.20 3.96
CA ASP A 150 -3.47 -16.96 3.50
C ASP A 150 -3.63 -17.25 2.00
N VAL A 151 -2.57 -17.05 1.24
CA VAL A 151 -2.58 -17.17 -0.22
C VAL A 151 -1.43 -18.02 -0.71
N ASP A 152 -1.73 -18.91 -1.65
CA ASP A 152 -0.71 -19.78 -2.24
C ASP A 152 0.22 -18.98 -3.15
N ARG A 153 1.53 -19.06 -2.86
CA ARG A 153 2.56 -18.33 -3.60
C ARG A 153 2.60 -18.74 -5.08
N ASN A 154 2.49 -20.03 -5.39
CA ASN A 154 2.60 -20.54 -6.75
C ASN A 154 1.42 -20.06 -7.59
N ILE A 155 0.22 -19.99 -7.00
CA ILE A 155 -0.95 -19.40 -7.65
C ILE A 155 -0.72 -17.91 -7.92
N ASN A 156 -0.16 -17.18 -6.97
CA ASN A 156 0.07 -15.74 -7.11
C ASN A 156 1.17 -15.40 -8.12
N ASP A 157 2.22 -16.22 -8.22
CA ASP A 157 3.33 -16.02 -9.16
C ASP A 157 2.86 -16.08 -10.63
N VAL A 158 1.79 -16.83 -10.92
CA VAL A 158 1.15 -16.86 -12.25
C VAL A 158 -0.02 -15.89 -12.39
N SER A 159 -0.39 -15.19 -11.31
CA SER A 159 -1.55 -14.31 -11.28
C SER A 159 -1.24 -12.90 -11.75
N VAL A 160 -2.18 -12.31 -12.47
CA VAL A 160 -2.14 -10.93 -12.95
C VAL A 160 -3.32 -10.18 -12.34
N PRO A 161 -3.08 -9.08 -11.60
CA PRO A 161 -4.16 -8.27 -11.05
C PRO A 161 -4.83 -7.44 -12.15
N LEU A 162 -6.11 -7.16 -11.96
CA LEU A 162 -6.80 -6.11 -12.68
C LEU A 162 -6.31 -4.74 -12.18
N GLU A 163 -6.39 -3.75 -13.07
CA GLU A 163 -6.01 -2.37 -12.75
C GLU A 163 -6.94 -1.77 -11.68
N ASN A 164 -6.34 -1.18 -10.64
CA ASN A 164 -7.09 -0.51 -9.59
C ASN A 164 -7.54 0.88 -10.06
N VAL A 165 -8.82 1.19 -9.87
CA VAL A 165 -9.39 2.49 -10.22
C VAL A 165 -10.08 3.14 -9.02
N PRO A 166 -10.07 4.48 -8.93
CA PRO A 166 -10.78 5.20 -7.90
C PRO A 166 -12.31 5.01 -8.03
N CYS A 167 -12.99 4.98 -6.88
CA CYS A 167 -14.44 4.90 -6.79
C CYS A 167 -15.02 6.31 -6.71
N VAL A 168 -15.42 6.87 -7.85
CA VAL A 168 -15.96 8.26 -7.92
C VAL A 168 -17.44 8.36 -7.55
N ASN A 169 -18.20 7.29 -7.71
CA ASN A 169 -19.64 7.23 -7.42
C ASN A 169 -19.94 6.04 -6.50
N PRO A 170 -20.96 6.12 -5.61
CA PRO A 170 -21.40 4.99 -4.81
C PRO A 170 -21.69 3.77 -5.70
N LEU A 171 -20.96 2.68 -5.46
CA LEU A 171 -21.12 1.44 -6.20
C LEU A 171 -22.19 0.58 -5.55
N LYS A 172 -23.02 -0.04 -6.39
CA LYS A 172 -23.89 -1.10 -5.93
C LYS A 172 -23.06 -2.36 -5.67
N PRO A 173 -23.14 -2.96 -4.47
CA PRO A 173 -22.49 -4.24 -4.20
C PRO A 173 -22.94 -5.34 -5.15
N ILE A 174 -21.99 -6.11 -5.67
CA ILE A 174 -22.31 -7.32 -6.43
C ILE A 174 -22.48 -8.47 -5.45
N LYS A 175 -23.73 -8.96 -5.32
CA LYS A 175 -24.08 -10.07 -4.42
C LYS A 175 -23.90 -11.46 -5.04
N THR A 176 -23.90 -11.54 -6.38
CA THR A 176 -23.76 -12.81 -7.08
C THR A 176 -22.44 -13.48 -6.73
N ARG A 177 -22.48 -14.79 -6.49
CA ARG A 177 -21.30 -15.63 -6.19
C ARG A 177 -21.32 -16.88 -7.08
N PRO A 178 -20.16 -17.51 -7.34
CA PRO A 178 -20.14 -18.82 -7.98
C PRO A 178 -20.90 -19.83 -7.11
N SER A 179 -21.64 -20.75 -7.73
CA SER A 179 -22.40 -21.76 -6.99
C SER A 179 -21.48 -22.80 -6.36
N ASP A 180 -21.84 -23.29 -5.17
CA ASP A 180 -21.07 -24.32 -4.46
C ASP A 180 -20.89 -25.59 -5.30
N THR A 181 -21.87 -25.93 -6.16
CA THR A 181 -21.76 -27.04 -7.10
C THR A 181 -20.59 -26.88 -8.08
N ILE A 182 -20.30 -25.66 -8.53
CA ILE A 182 -19.17 -25.38 -9.42
C ILE A 182 -17.88 -25.40 -8.60
N ILE A 183 -17.88 -24.81 -7.40
CA ILE A 183 -16.70 -24.79 -6.52
C ILE A 183 -16.27 -26.22 -6.15
N CYS A 184 -17.19 -27.06 -5.70
CA CYS A 184 -16.92 -28.47 -5.39
C CYS A 184 -16.50 -29.25 -6.65
N GLY A 185 -17.21 -29.06 -7.76
CA GLY A 185 -16.88 -29.75 -9.01
C GLY A 185 -15.50 -29.36 -9.59
N VAL A 186 -15.00 -28.16 -9.30
CA VAL A 186 -13.61 -27.76 -9.59
C VAL A 186 -12.61 -28.52 -8.70
N LYS A 187 -12.90 -28.64 -7.40
CA LYS A 187 -12.03 -29.36 -6.45
C LYS A 187 -11.93 -30.87 -6.76
N GLU A 188 -12.97 -31.44 -7.36
CA GLU A 188 -13.07 -32.87 -7.70
C GLU A 188 -12.51 -33.21 -9.10
N ILE A 189 -11.88 -32.28 -9.81
CA ILE A 189 -11.28 -32.56 -11.13
C ILE A 189 -10.18 -33.62 -10.97
N SER A 190 -10.25 -34.69 -11.78
CA SER A 190 -9.28 -35.79 -11.72
C SER A 190 -7.88 -35.36 -12.15
N LYS A 191 -6.85 -36.04 -11.62
CA LYS A 191 -5.44 -35.74 -11.91
C LYS A 191 -5.10 -35.79 -13.41
N GLU A 192 -5.71 -36.71 -14.15
CA GLU A 192 -5.51 -36.82 -15.61
C GLU A 192 -6.03 -35.57 -16.32
N ARG A 193 -7.15 -35.03 -15.85
CA ARG A 193 -7.74 -33.82 -16.42
C ARG A 193 -6.95 -32.58 -16.03
N LEU A 194 -6.44 -32.49 -14.81
CA LEU A 194 -5.56 -31.40 -14.38
C LEU A 194 -4.34 -31.22 -15.30
N ASN A 195 -3.75 -32.33 -15.76
CA ASN A 195 -2.63 -32.29 -16.73
C ASN A 195 -3.00 -31.63 -18.07
N GLU A 196 -4.28 -31.63 -18.46
CA GLU A 196 -4.75 -30.97 -19.68
C GLU A 196 -4.76 -29.44 -19.59
N THR A 197 -4.62 -28.87 -18.39
CA THR A 197 -4.58 -27.42 -18.16
C THR A 197 -3.33 -26.98 -17.40
N LEU A 198 -2.35 -27.85 -17.26
CA LEU A 198 -1.04 -27.54 -16.66
C LEU A 198 -0.15 -26.77 -17.66
N ASP A 199 0.72 -25.88 -17.15
CA ASP A 199 1.76 -25.16 -17.92
C ASP A 199 1.24 -24.51 -19.21
N VAL A 200 0.07 -23.85 -19.10
CA VAL A 200 -0.63 -23.25 -20.24
C VAL A 200 0.28 -22.28 -20.99
N THR A 201 0.97 -21.44 -20.24
CA THR A 201 1.84 -20.39 -20.78
C THR A 201 3.00 -20.99 -21.56
N GLU A 202 3.71 -21.94 -20.97
CA GLU A 202 4.87 -22.62 -21.53
C GLU A 202 4.49 -23.39 -22.80
N LYS A 203 3.43 -24.21 -22.73
CA LYS A 203 2.94 -25.00 -23.86
C LYS A 203 2.50 -24.14 -25.05
N LEU A 204 1.91 -22.96 -24.78
CA LEU A 204 1.53 -22.02 -25.84
C LEU A 204 2.74 -21.29 -26.42
N MET A 205 3.74 -20.93 -25.59
CA MET A 205 4.98 -20.32 -26.06
C MET A 205 5.78 -21.28 -26.94
N GLU A 206 5.96 -22.54 -26.53
CA GLU A 206 6.66 -23.57 -27.31
C GLU A 206 6.08 -23.77 -28.71
N GLN A 207 4.77 -23.56 -28.87
CA GLN A 207 4.08 -23.69 -30.16
C GLN A 207 3.86 -22.36 -30.88
N ASN A 208 4.42 -21.25 -30.40
CA ASN A 208 4.21 -19.89 -30.94
C ASN A 208 2.72 -19.52 -31.07
N LYS A 209 1.91 -19.88 -30.06
CA LYS A 209 0.45 -19.66 -30.03
C LYS A 209 0.01 -18.73 -28.91
N ILE A 210 0.93 -18.00 -28.28
CA ILE A 210 0.62 -17.12 -27.14
C ILE A 210 -0.35 -15.99 -27.53
N ASP A 211 -0.28 -15.53 -28.79
CA ASP A 211 -1.18 -14.51 -29.35
C ASP A 211 -2.65 -14.97 -29.45
N MET A 212 -2.90 -16.27 -29.30
CA MET A 212 -4.26 -16.80 -29.20
C MET A 212 -4.91 -16.47 -27.85
N LEU A 213 -4.14 -16.16 -26.80
CA LEU A 213 -4.73 -15.72 -25.53
C LEU A 213 -5.43 -14.36 -25.70
N PRO A 214 -6.53 -14.12 -24.97
CA PRO A 214 -7.20 -12.82 -24.96
C PRO A 214 -6.31 -11.76 -24.28
N THR A 215 -6.49 -10.50 -24.66
CA THR A 215 -5.92 -9.37 -23.93
C THR A 215 -6.95 -8.82 -22.94
N LEU A 216 -6.53 -8.00 -21.97
CA LEU A 216 -7.42 -7.37 -20.99
C LEU A 216 -8.62 -6.64 -21.64
N LYS A 217 -8.39 -5.94 -22.76
CA LYS A 217 -9.43 -5.23 -23.52
C LYS A 217 -10.50 -6.14 -24.12
N ASN A 218 -10.14 -7.40 -24.42
CA ASN A 218 -11.05 -8.36 -25.03
C ASN A 218 -11.91 -9.12 -24.00
N LEU A 219 -11.57 -9.04 -22.71
CA LEU A 219 -12.23 -9.84 -21.66
C LEU A 219 -13.75 -9.64 -21.58
N PRO A 220 -14.31 -8.42 -21.64
CA PRO A 220 -15.77 -8.26 -21.58
C PRO A 220 -16.48 -9.02 -22.71
N TYR A 221 -15.90 -9.00 -23.91
CA TYR A 221 -16.45 -9.70 -25.07
C TYR A 221 -16.31 -11.23 -24.95
N ILE A 222 -15.19 -11.72 -24.40
CA ILE A 222 -14.97 -13.13 -24.08
C ILE A 222 -16.05 -13.62 -23.12
N VAL A 223 -16.22 -12.92 -21.99
CA VAL A 223 -17.19 -13.27 -20.94
C VAL A 223 -18.60 -13.31 -21.51
N LYS A 224 -18.99 -12.30 -22.31
CA LYS A 224 -20.31 -12.23 -22.96
C LYS A 224 -20.58 -13.38 -23.92
N ASN A 225 -19.55 -13.88 -24.61
CA ASN A 225 -19.69 -14.90 -25.64
C ASN A 225 -19.18 -16.29 -25.23
N ILE A 226 -18.82 -16.50 -23.96
CA ILE A 226 -18.22 -17.76 -23.48
C ILE A 226 -19.06 -18.99 -23.85
N LYS A 227 -20.40 -18.88 -23.81
CA LYS A 227 -21.35 -19.95 -24.14
C LYS A 227 -21.34 -20.33 -25.64
N LYS A 228 -20.83 -19.46 -26.52
CA LYS A 228 -20.72 -19.69 -27.97
C LYS A 228 -19.39 -20.35 -28.35
N GLY A 229 -18.51 -20.62 -27.39
CA GLY A 229 -17.18 -21.17 -27.62
C GLY A 229 -17.23 -22.57 -28.20
N LYS A 230 -16.35 -22.84 -29.18
CA LYS A 230 -16.14 -24.17 -29.72
C LYS A 230 -15.07 -24.87 -28.89
N ARG A 231 -15.40 -26.06 -28.35
CA ARG A 231 -14.44 -26.90 -27.64
C ARG A 231 -13.33 -27.36 -28.58
N GLU A 232 -12.09 -27.17 -28.15
CA GLU A 232 -10.91 -27.52 -28.94
C GLU A 232 -9.74 -27.80 -27.99
N LYS A 233 -8.79 -28.62 -28.44
CA LYS A 233 -7.50 -28.78 -27.78
C LYS A 233 -6.43 -28.05 -28.59
N ILE A 234 -5.79 -27.05 -28.00
CA ILE A 234 -4.71 -26.27 -28.62
C ILE A 234 -3.45 -26.47 -27.81
N ALA A 235 -2.35 -26.84 -28.46
CA ALA A 235 -1.08 -27.12 -27.78
C ALA A 235 -1.20 -28.18 -26.65
N LYS A 236 -2.07 -29.18 -26.85
CA LYS A 236 -2.43 -30.21 -25.84
C LYS A 236 -3.15 -29.64 -24.60
N ILE A 237 -3.56 -28.37 -24.62
CA ILE A 237 -4.35 -27.74 -23.58
C ILE A 237 -5.83 -27.84 -23.93
N SER A 238 -6.67 -28.23 -22.97
CA SER A 238 -8.13 -28.20 -23.14
C SER A 238 -8.70 -26.78 -22.92
N GLY A 239 -9.68 -26.40 -23.75
CA GLY A 239 -10.26 -25.07 -23.66
C GLY A 239 -11.37 -24.81 -24.68
N LEU A 240 -11.71 -23.53 -24.81
CA LEU A 240 -12.66 -23.01 -25.79
C LEU A 240 -11.96 -22.06 -26.77
N SER A 241 -12.28 -22.22 -28.05
CA SER A 241 -11.96 -21.25 -29.09
C SER A 241 -13.18 -20.35 -29.35
N LEU A 242 -12.96 -19.05 -29.37
CA LEU A 242 -13.94 -18.01 -29.68
C LEU A 242 -13.40 -17.08 -30.76
N ASP A 243 -14.24 -16.73 -31.73
CA ASP A 243 -13.91 -15.70 -32.71
C ASP A 243 -14.35 -14.33 -32.17
N ILE A 244 -13.38 -13.45 -31.90
CA ILE A 244 -13.61 -12.09 -31.41
C ILE A 244 -12.90 -11.12 -32.33
N ASN A 245 -13.63 -10.14 -32.86
CA ASN A 245 -13.09 -9.10 -33.75
C ASN A 245 -12.29 -9.68 -34.93
N LYS A 246 -12.78 -10.79 -35.52
CA LYS A 246 -12.14 -11.55 -36.61
C LYS A 246 -10.81 -12.22 -36.24
N ALA A 247 -10.47 -12.31 -34.95
CA ALA A 247 -9.34 -13.08 -34.45
C ALA A 247 -9.83 -14.25 -33.60
N LYS A 248 -9.29 -15.44 -33.85
CA LYS A 248 -9.55 -16.63 -33.04
C LYS A 248 -8.79 -16.51 -31.72
N LYS A 249 -9.52 -16.51 -30.61
CA LYS A 249 -8.99 -16.49 -29.24
C LYS A 249 -9.24 -17.81 -28.55
N PHE A 250 -8.26 -18.27 -27.77
CA PHE A 250 -8.29 -19.52 -27.03
C PHE A 250 -8.35 -19.23 -25.53
N ILE A 251 -9.26 -19.91 -24.84
CA ILE A 251 -9.53 -19.78 -23.42
C ILE A 251 -9.30 -21.16 -22.80
N PRO A 252 -8.16 -21.36 -22.11
CA PRO A 252 -7.89 -22.57 -21.35
C PRO A 252 -8.97 -22.80 -20.29
N GLY A 253 -9.31 -24.06 -20.04
CA GLY A 253 -10.26 -24.40 -18.99
C GLY A 253 -10.81 -25.82 -19.06
N GLN A 254 -11.66 -26.13 -18.10
CA GLN A 254 -12.17 -27.47 -17.86
C GLN A 254 -13.68 -27.52 -17.88
N LEU A 255 -14.24 -28.68 -18.21
CA LEU A 255 -15.67 -28.94 -18.11
C LEU A 255 -16.01 -29.53 -16.74
N VAL A 256 -16.81 -28.82 -15.95
CA VAL A 256 -17.28 -29.29 -14.65
C VAL A 256 -18.71 -29.80 -14.81
N ASN A 257 -18.97 -31.03 -14.35
CA ASN A 257 -20.30 -31.60 -14.40
C ASN A 257 -21.11 -31.06 -13.23
N THR A 258 -22.20 -30.36 -13.50
CA THR A 258 -23.18 -29.96 -12.47
C THR A 258 -24.49 -30.72 -12.66
N PRO A 259 -25.39 -30.71 -11.66
CA PRO A 259 -26.71 -31.33 -11.80
C PRO A 259 -27.55 -30.76 -12.97
N GLN A 260 -27.29 -29.51 -13.38
CA GLN A 260 -27.96 -28.88 -14.53
C GLN A 260 -27.29 -29.19 -15.88
N GLY A 261 -26.16 -29.91 -15.86
CA GLY A 261 -25.38 -30.26 -17.02
C GLY A 261 -23.93 -29.78 -16.94
N PRO A 262 -23.11 -30.07 -17.97
CA PRO A 262 -21.71 -29.70 -17.96
C PRO A 262 -21.51 -28.20 -18.23
N ILE A 263 -20.81 -27.52 -17.32
CA ILE A 263 -20.46 -26.10 -17.39
C ILE A 263 -18.96 -25.97 -17.69
N PHE A 264 -18.60 -25.11 -18.65
CA PHE A 264 -17.19 -24.79 -18.89
C PHE A 264 -16.71 -23.74 -17.88
N VAL A 265 -15.63 -24.05 -17.17
CA VAL A 265 -14.97 -23.16 -16.22
C VAL A 265 -13.59 -22.80 -16.80
N PRO A 266 -13.36 -21.53 -17.16
CA PRO A 266 -12.04 -21.09 -17.61
C PRO A 266 -11.05 -21.16 -16.45
N GLY A 267 -9.80 -21.47 -16.74
CA GLY A 267 -8.75 -21.57 -15.72
C GLY A 267 -7.56 -22.39 -16.19
N GLN A 268 -6.59 -22.52 -15.31
CA GLN A 268 -5.38 -23.30 -15.53
C GLN A 268 -5.00 -24.07 -14.27
N THR A 269 -4.23 -25.13 -14.44
CA THR A 269 -3.68 -25.91 -13.33
C THR A 269 -2.33 -25.35 -12.94
N VAL A 270 -2.12 -25.17 -11.64
CA VAL A 270 -0.89 -24.71 -11.02
C VAL A 270 -0.36 -25.80 -10.10
N GLU A 271 0.92 -26.12 -10.19
CA GLU A 271 1.58 -27.00 -9.20
C GLU A 271 1.77 -26.24 -7.89
N THR A 272 1.16 -26.73 -6.82
CA THR A 272 1.37 -26.23 -5.46
C THR A 272 2.13 -27.27 -4.62
N PRO A 273 2.65 -26.91 -3.44
CA PRO A 273 3.27 -27.89 -2.53
C PRO A 273 2.35 -29.06 -2.14
N GLU A 274 1.03 -28.87 -2.19
CA GLU A 274 0.03 -29.90 -1.89
C GLU A 274 -0.35 -30.74 -3.12
N GLY A 275 0.07 -30.32 -4.31
CA GLY A 275 -0.15 -30.98 -5.59
C GLY A 275 -0.75 -30.05 -6.65
N PRO A 276 -1.12 -30.58 -7.82
CA PRO A 276 -1.72 -29.77 -8.88
C PRO A 276 -3.13 -29.31 -8.47
N VAL A 277 -3.38 -28.00 -8.56
CA VAL A 277 -4.67 -27.38 -8.27
C VAL A 277 -5.17 -26.66 -9.50
N PHE A 278 -6.43 -26.90 -9.91
CA PHE A 278 -7.08 -26.09 -10.94
C PHE A 278 -7.52 -24.76 -10.35
N VAL A 279 -6.98 -23.67 -10.87
CA VAL A 279 -7.32 -22.29 -10.48
C VAL A 279 -8.26 -21.70 -11.53
N PRO A 280 -9.54 -21.48 -11.19
CA PRO A 280 -10.48 -20.80 -12.07
C PRO A 280 -10.05 -19.37 -12.32
N GLY A 281 -10.15 -18.93 -13.57
CA GLY A 281 -9.74 -17.60 -13.97
C GLY A 281 -9.63 -17.44 -15.47
N LEU A 282 -9.24 -16.25 -15.91
CA LEU A 282 -9.05 -15.92 -17.31
C LEU A 282 -7.56 -15.77 -17.61
N SER A 283 -7.01 -16.70 -18.40
CA SER A 283 -5.65 -16.58 -18.92
C SER A 283 -5.61 -15.44 -19.96
N VAL A 284 -4.71 -14.49 -19.77
CA VAL A 284 -4.57 -13.28 -20.58
C VAL A 284 -3.15 -13.09 -21.06
N ASN A 285 -2.98 -12.53 -22.25
CA ASN A 285 -1.70 -11.99 -22.70
C ASN A 285 -1.63 -10.50 -22.38
N THR A 286 -0.69 -10.11 -21.52
CA THR A 286 -0.45 -8.71 -21.14
C THR A 286 0.90 -8.23 -21.69
N PRO A 287 1.15 -6.90 -21.73
CA PRO A 287 2.46 -6.39 -22.14
C PRO A 287 3.63 -6.89 -21.28
N ALA A 288 3.38 -7.22 -20.00
CA ALA A 288 4.39 -7.78 -19.10
C ALA A 288 4.59 -9.30 -19.28
N GLY A 289 3.73 -9.95 -20.06
CA GLY A 289 3.71 -11.38 -20.27
C GLY A 289 2.31 -11.99 -20.08
N PRO A 290 2.15 -13.26 -20.46
CA PRO A 290 0.92 -14.00 -20.19
C PRO A 290 0.78 -14.34 -18.71
N GLY A 291 -0.46 -14.40 -18.22
CA GLY A 291 -0.77 -14.81 -16.86
C GLY A 291 -2.26 -15.05 -16.66
N LEU A 292 -2.66 -15.33 -15.42
CA LEU A 292 -4.05 -15.68 -15.06
C LEU A 292 -4.67 -14.60 -14.21
N ILE A 293 -5.90 -14.19 -14.48
CA ILE A 293 -6.68 -13.40 -13.53
C ILE A 293 -7.61 -14.38 -12.79
N PRO A 294 -7.35 -14.70 -11.51
CA PRO A 294 -8.19 -15.65 -10.76
C PRO A 294 -9.62 -15.11 -10.60
N GLY A 295 -10.60 -15.99 -10.78
CA GLY A 295 -12.00 -15.62 -10.65
C GLY A 295 -12.97 -16.55 -11.38
N TYR A 296 -14.25 -16.20 -11.31
CA TYR A 296 -15.32 -16.97 -11.93
C TYR A 296 -16.16 -16.11 -12.86
N ILE A 297 -16.66 -16.73 -13.94
CA ILE A 297 -17.75 -16.14 -14.72
C ILE A 297 -19.06 -16.54 -14.05
N VAL A 298 -19.79 -15.55 -13.55
CA VAL A 298 -21.13 -15.70 -12.97
C VAL A 298 -22.18 -15.05 -13.86
N THR A 299 -23.46 -15.32 -13.63
CA THR A 299 -24.55 -14.63 -14.33
C THR A 299 -25.14 -13.57 -13.40
N ASN A 300 -25.11 -12.29 -13.80
CA ASN A 300 -25.66 -11.21 -13.00
C ASN A 300 -27.18 -11.38 -12.90
N GLU A 301 -27.71 -11.41 -11.68
CA GLU A 301 -29.15 -11.65 -11.45
C GLU A 301 -30.04 -10.54 -12.01
N ASN A 302 -29.55 -9.30 -12.06
CA ASN A 302 -30.33 -8.15 -12.51
C ASN A 302 -30.39 -8.05 -14.03
N THR A 303 -29.28 -8.32 -14.72
CA THR A 303 -29.17 -8.15 -16.18
C THR A 303 -29.27 -9.48 -16.94
N ASN A 304 -29.15 -10.60 -16.23
CA ASN A 304 -29.01 -11.95 -16.78
C ASN A 304 -27.83 -12.09 -17.78
N GLU A 305 -26.87 -11.16 -17.73
CA GLU A 305 -25.66 -11.19 -18.54
C GLU A 305 -24.50 -11.82 -17.75
N PRO A 306 -23.61 -12.58 -18.41
CA PRO A 306 -22.43 -13.10 -17.76
C PRO A 306 -21.48 -11.97 -17.36
N PHE A 307 -20.89 -12.09 -16.18
CA PHE A 307 -19.96 -11.14 -15.59
C PHE A 307 -18.79 -11.90 -14.96
N PHE A 308 -17.57 -11.35 -15.07
CA PHE A 308 -16.40 -11.95 -14.44
C PHE A 308 -16.18 -11.32 -13.06
N LEU A 309 -16.13 -12.16 -12.03
CA LEU A 309 -15.78 -11.78 -10.67
C LEU A 309 -14.36 -12.24 -10.37
N ALA A 310 -13.45 -11.27 -10.20
CA ALA A 310 -12.13 -11.54 -9.67
C ALA A 310 -12.25 -11.99 -8.21
N GLY A 311 -11.51 -13.05 -7.88
CA GLY A 311 -11.53 -13.63 -6.55
C GLY A 311 -10.92 -15.01 -6.51
N GLN A 312 -10.79 -15.55 -5.30
CA GLN A 312 -10.25 -16.88 -5.06
C GLN A 312 -11.07 -17.58 -3.99
N VAL A 313 -11.05 -18.92 -4.01
CA VAL A 313 -11.58 -19.71 -2.90
C VAL A 313 -10.49 -19.79 -1.84
N LEU A 314 -10.71 -19.13 -0.72
CA LEU A 314 -9.73 -18.99 0.37
C LEU A 314 -10.32 -19.57 1.66
N GLN A 315 -9.43 -19.96 2.57
CA GLN A 315 -9.82 -20.35 3.91
C GLN A 315 -10.15 -19.08 4.72
N THR A 316 -11.41 -18.95 5.14
CA THR A 316 -11.92 -17.88 6.01
C THR A 316 -12.27 -18.45 7.38
N THR A 317 -12.66 -17.59 8.32
CA THR A 317 -13.23 -18.00 9.62
C THR A 317 -14.46 -18.90 9.49
N ASN A 318 -15.19 -18.80 8.38
CA ASN A 318 -16.41 -19.59 8.11
C ASN A 318 -16.13 -20.86 7.30
N GLY A 319 -14.87 -21.11 6.92
CA GLY A 319 -14.47 -22.23 6.08
C GLY A 319 -13.94 -21.80 4.72
N ASN A 320 -13.93 -22.70 3.76
CA ASN A 320 -13.49 -22.39 2.41
C ASN A 320 -14.58 -21.65 1.63
N GLU A 321 -14.39 -20.35 1.39
CA GLU A 321 -15.37 -19.49 0.72
C GLU A 321 -14.74 -18.75 -0.46
N PHE A 322 -15.58 -18.40 -1.44
CA PHE A 322 -15.13 -17.53 -2.52
C PHE A 322 -15.12 -16.07 -2.04
N VAL A 323 -13.91 -15.50 -1.94
CA VAL A 323 -13.69 -14.11 -1.55
C VAL A 323 -13.46 -13.28 -2.81
N CYS A 324 -14.27 -12.23 -3.00
CA CYS A 324 -14.08 -11.27 -4.09
C CYS A 324 -12.86 -10.40 -3.80
N GLY A 325 -11.88 -10.43 -4.70
CA GLY A 325 -10.62 -9.75 -4.49
C GLY A 325 -9.55 -10.16 -5.47
N GLN A 326 -8.33 -9.69 -5.24
CA GLN A 326 -7.17 -10.10 -6.02
C GLN A 326 -5.90 -10.08 -5.15
N ALA A 327 -4.96 -10.94 -5.50
CA ALA A 327 -3.65 -10.94 -4.86
C ALA A 327 -2.80 -9.80 -5.41
N MET A 328 -2.18 -9.05 -4.50
CA MET A 328 -1.29 -7.95 -4.79
C MET A 328 0.09 -8.27 -4.27
N LYS A 329 1.08 -8.05 -5.12
CA LYS A 329 2.49 -8.20 -4.77
C LYS A 329 2.99 -6.97 -4.03
N ASN A 330 3.55 -7.18 -2.85
CA ASN A 330 4.19 -6.14 -2.04
C ASN A 330 5.65 -5.91 -2.49
N LYS A 331 6.26 -4.84 -1.98
CA LYS A 331 7.66 -4.47 -2.28
C LYS A 331 8.68 -5.51 -1.79
N ASP A 332 8.31 -6.30 -0.79
CA ASP A 332 9.12 -7.34 -0.17
C ASP A 332 8.95 -8.72 -0.83
N ASP A 333 8.35 -8.78 -2.03
CA ASP A 333 8.02 -10.02 -2.76
C ASP A 333 6.94 -10.89 -2.09
N SER A 334 6.37 -10.44 -0.97
CA SER A 334 5.20 -11.09 -0.36
C SER A 334 3.92 -10.80 -1.16
N HIS A 335 2.97 -11.71 -1.08
CA HIS A 335 1.64 -11.52 -1.68
C HIS A 335 0.62 -11.30 -0.57
N ARG A 336 -0.29 -10.34 -0.79
CA ARG A 336 -1.44 -10.11 0.07
C ARG A 336 -2.72 -10.16 -0.75
N PHE A 337 -3.74 -10.84 -0.26
CA PHE A 337 -5.06 -10.75 -0.86
C PHE A 337 -5.74 -9.45 -0.45
N ILE A 338 -6.31 -8.74 -1.42
CA ILE A 338 -7.06 -7.52 -1.17
C ILE A 338 -8.49 -7.73 -1.65
N GLU A 339 -9.44 -7.60 -0.72
CA GLU A 339 -10.86 -7.62 -1.03
C GLU A 339 -11.27 -6.42 -1.88
N GLY A 340 -12.28 -6.63 -2.70
CA GLY A 340 -12.82 -5.56 -3.52
C GLY A 340 -13.83 -6.07 -4.53
N GLN A 341 -14.17 -5.19 -5.47
CA GLN A 341 -15.19 -5.44 -6.46
C GLN A 341 -14.63 -5.24 -7.87
N THR A 342 -14.85 -6.24 -8.73
CA THR A 342 -14.65 -6.08 -10.17
C THR A 342 -15.72 -5.16 -10.73
N VAL A 343 -15.33 -4.21 -11.56
CA VAL A 343 -16.23 -3.30 -12.26
C VAL A 343 -15.94 -3.31 -13.76
N LEU A 344 -16.99 -3.14 -14.57
CA LEU A 344 -16.85 -2.96 -16.00
C LEU A 344 -16.82 -1.47 -16.32
N SER A 345 -15.67 -0.98 -16.79
CA SER A 345 -15.47 0.37 -17.31
C SER A 345 -15.47 0.38 -18.85
N GLU A 346 -15.44 1.56 -19.46
CA GLU A 346 -15.28 1.72 -20.92
C GLU A 346 -13.98 1.09 -21.44
N GLU A 347 -12.92 1.08 -20.62
CA GLU A 347 -11.62 0.50 -20.97
C GLU A 347 -11.54 -1.02 -20.73
N GLY A 348 -12.57 -1.61 -20.12
CA GLY A 348 -12.64 -3.02 -19.79
C GLY A 348 -12.84 -3.28 -18.29
N LEU A 349 -12.51 -4.50 -17.87
CA LEU A 349 -12.62 -4.91 -16.47
C LEU A 349 -11.55 -4.20 -15.63
N LYS A 350 -11.99 -3.56 -14.54
CA LYS A 350 -11.15 -2.89 -13.55
C LYS A 350 -11.49 -3.44 -12.16
N PHE A 351 -10.71 -3.05 -11.17
CA PHE A 351 -10.91 -3.46 -9.79
C PHE A 351 -10.94 -2.25 -8.86
N ILE A 352 -11.80 -2.34 -7.85
CA ILE A 352 -11.91 -1.30 -6.82
C ILE A 352 -11.71 -2.01 -5.47
N PRO A 353 -10.58 -1.77 -4.78
CA PRO A 353 -10.37 -2.28 -3.43
C PRO A 353 -11.42 -1.74 -2.47
N GLY A 354 -11.96 -2.61 -1.64
CA GLY A 354 -12.98 -2.23 -0.67
C GLY A 354 -13.71 -3.42 -0.08
N LYS A 355 -14.66 -3.14 0.80
CA LYS A 355 -15.51 -4.15 1.44
C LYS A 355 -16.98 -3.79 1.29
N VAL A 356 -17.81 -4.82 1.20
CA VAL A 356 -19.27 -4.66 1.34
C VAL A 356 -19.60 -4.75 2.82
N ILE A 357 -20.22 -3.73 3.37
CA ILE A 357 -20.68 -3.69 4.75
C ILE A 357 -22.20 -3.66 4.81
N ASN A 358 -22.78 -4.24 5.85
CA ASN A 358 -24.21 -4.17 6.11
C ASN A 358 -24.48 -3.10 7.16
N THR A 359 -25.20 -2.03 6.79
CA THR A 359 -25.57 -0.93 7.68
C THR A 359 -26.91 -1.14 8.38
N GLY A 360 -27.51 -2.33 8.22
CA GLY A 360 -28.85 -2.69 8.72
C GLY A 360 -29.97 -2.32 7.75
N SER A 361 -29.89 -1.16 7.09
CA SER A 361 -30.87 -0.72 6.09
C SER A 361 -30.54 -1.20 4.68
N GLU A 362 -29.26 -1.29 4.34
CA GLU A 362 -28.77 -1.73 3.04
C GLU A 362 -27.33 -2.24 3.13
N GLU A 363 -26.88 -2.92 2.08
CA GLU A 363 -25.47 -3.23 1.90
C GLU A 363 -24.81 -2.11 1.10
N VAL A 364 -23.68 -1.61 1.60
CA VAL A 364 -22.93 -0.51 0.99
C VAL A 364 -21.52 -1.00 0.68
N PHE A 365 -21.05 -0.70 -0.53
CA PHE A 365 -19.64 -0.91 -0.86
C PHE A 365 -18.82 0.29 -0.38
N VAL A 366 -17.86 0.05 0.50
CA VAL A 366 -16.94 1.06 1.03
C VAL A 366 -15.56 0.82 0.42
N PRO A 367 -15.05 1.77 -0.40
CA PRO A 367 -13.68 1.73 -0.89
C PRO A 367 -12.68 1.79 0.27
N GLY A 368 -11.65 0.97 0.20
CA GLY A 368 -10.66 0.88 1.27
C GLY A 368 -9.83 -0.38 1.18
N GLN A 369 -8.96 -0.61 2.17
CA GLN A 369 -8.15 -1.82 2.26
C GLN A 369 -7.99 -2.24 3.72
N THR A 370 -7.84 -3.54 3.94
CA THR A 370 -7.38 -4.07 5.22
C THR A 370 -5.87 -3.86 5.34
N ILE A 371 -5.43 -3.23 6.43
CA ILE A 371 -4.02 -3.05 6.79
C ILE A 371 -3.72 -3.75 8.11
N MET A 372 -2.47 -4.17 8.28
CA MET A 372 -2.00 -4.66 9.57
C MET A 372 -1.62 -3.49 10.46
N THR A 373 -2.21 -3.42 11.64
CA THR A 373 -1.86 -2.46 12.70
C THR A 373 -1.33 -3.22 13.91
N PRO A 374 -0.67 -2.54 14.89
CA PRO A 374 -0.29 -3.19 16.15
C PRO A 374 -1.45 -3.85 16.90
N ASP A 375 -2.68 -3.35 16.70
CA ASP A 375 -3.90 -3.86 17.32
C ASP A 375 -4.59 -4.95 16.48
N GLY A 376 -3.97 -5.38 15.38
CA GLY A 376 -4.47 -6.40 14.47
C GLY A 376 -4.88 -5.85 13.09
N ALA A 377 -5.55 -6.70 12.31
CA ALA A 377 -6.07 -6.32 11.00
C ALA A 377 -7.18 -5.28 11.16
N GLN A 378 -7.07 -4.15 10.45
CA GLN A 378 -8.07 -3.09 10.45
C GLN A 378 -8.38 -2.67 9.02
N PHE A 379 -9.68 -2.50 8.72
CA PHE A 379 -10.11 -1.92 7.46
C PHE A 379 -10.01 -0.41 7.53
N VAL A 380 -9.25 0.18 6.61
CA VAL A 380 -9.13 1.64 6.47
C VAL A 380 -9.87 2.06 5.21
N PRO A 381 -10.88 2.95 5.31
CA PRO A 381 -11.53 3.51 4.13
C PRO A 381 -10.56 4.44 3.40
N GLY A 382 -10.56 4.38 2.07
CA GLY A 382 -9.61 5.11 1.23
C GLY A 382 -9.71 4.71 -0.24
N GLN A 383 -8.89 5.32 -1.09
CA GLN A 383 -8.95 5.12 -2.54
C GLN A 383 -7.61 4.58 -3.03
N THR A 384 -7.64 3.47 -3.75
CA THR A 384 -6.42 2.89 -4.30
C THR A 384 -6.29 3.25 -5.77
N VAL A 385 -5.14 3.80 -6.15
CA VAL A 385 -4.84 4.16 -7.54
C VAL A 385 -3.56 3.44 -7.97
N THR A 386 -3.61 2.83 -9.15
CA THR A 386 -2.40 2.31 -9.80
C THR A 386 -1.73 3.44 -10.58
N GLU A 387 -0.54 3.84 -10.14
CA GLU A 387 0.33 4.80 -10.84
C GLU A 387 1.50 4.06 -11.52
N PRO A 388 2.20 4.68 -12.49
CA PRO A 388 3.39 4.09 -13.11
C PRO A 388 4.51 3.76 -12.10
N SER A 389 4.57 4.50 -11.00
CA SER A 389 5.50 4.31 -9.88
C SER A 389 5.09 3.19 -8.91
N GLY A 390 3.89 2.64 -9.05
CA GLY A 390 3.34 1.62 -8.17
C GLY A 390 1.91 1.92 -7.73
N ILE A 391 1.43 1.18 -6.74
CA ILE A 391 0.07 1.36 -6.20
C ILE A 391 0.13 2.28 -4.99
N THR A 392 -0.71 3.32 -5.01
CA THR A 392 -0.89 4.29 -3.92
C THR A 392 -2.27 4.07 -3.30
N PHE A 393 -2.33 4.04 -1.97
CA PHE A 393 -3.56 3.95 -1.17
C PHE A 393 -3.86 5.27 -0.48
#